data_AF-A0A9P0NL39-F1
#
_entry.id   AF-A0A9P0NL39-F1
#
_cell.length_a   1.000
_cell.length_b   1.000
_cell.length_c   1.000
_cell.angle_alpha   90.00
_cell.angle_beta   90.00
_cell.angle_gamma   90.00
#
_symmetry.space_group_name_H-M   'P 1'
#
loop_
_entity.id
_entity.type
_entity.pdbx_description
1 polymer ?
#
loop_
_entity_poly.entity_id
_entity_poly.type
_entity_poly.pdbx_seq_one_letter_code
_entity_poly.pdbx_strand_id
1 'polypeptide(L)'
;MAEAAARHELYTQQQWAHQRAERAERNAERLEREIQAQAASAAASESLAELHYVDSLSGSVQSICKAPIASLDCMADLGSTTEQLCAKLQAAAVKESVDRVSSAAQSPSLTSGLRYRNLGKSGLRVSNIGLATWTTYNTAINEEQLDAVVTAAYNAGINLFDLTEGPQSSEQAETQLGAILKRKNWKRVSYSVITKIHWHYKSEERGLSRKHIIESVRSSVARLQLDYIDIVLIQKADPMCPLEEVVRAMDFLVSEGLIMYWGTAKWSPIDVTEMYTACRQLNCSTPILEQSEYHMLCREKVEIYMPELYNKIGVGLMAWSPLAMGLLPSFKDSLRSRSSNRTKASSISWNQDDRKPPSKENNEPLTARNTKEILFSISLIAERLGCSLVQLCIAWTLKNESVQCLLLGAATTHQFYHALHGLQLLPKLNSNVMAELERILDNKPVRPPMVSTLAMR
;
A
#
# COMPACT_ATOMS: atom_id res chain seq x y z
N MET A 1 -49.82 -19.11 39.03
CA MET A 1 -48.82 -19.78 38.16
C MET A 1 -47.99 -18.79 37.34
N ALA A 2 -48.60 -17.82 36.64
CA ALA A 2 -47.85 -16.82 35.86
C ALA A 2 -46.86 -15.95 36.68
N GLU A 3 -47.24 -15.56 37.90
CA GLU A 3 -46.38 -14.72 38.75
C GLU A 3 -45.14 -15.45 39.30
N ALA A 4 -45.24 -16.76 39.53
CA ALA A 4 -44.12 -17.59 39.97
C ALA A 4 -43.10 -17.82 38.83
N ALA A 5 -43.58 -17.97 37.58
CA ALA A 5 -42.72 -18.09 36.41
C ALA A 5 -41.94 -16.78 36.15
N ALA A 6 -42.58 -15.62 36.28
CA ALA A 6 -41.92 -14.32 36.13
C ALA A 6 -40.83 -14.07 37.18
N ARG A 7 -41.04 -14.49 38.44
CA ARG A 7 -40.03 -14.38 39.50
C ARG A 7 -38.84 -15.33 39.27
N HIS A 8 -39.09 -16.53 38.77
CA HIS A 8 -38.02 -17.46 38.41
C HIS A 8 -37.18 -16.93 37.25
N GLU A 9 -37.83 -16.38 36.22
CA GLU A 9 -37.15 -15.79 35.06
C GLU A 9 -36.27 -14.60 35.46
N LEU A 10 -36.78 -13.68 36.30
CA LEU A 10 -36.03 -12.55 36.83
C LEU A 10 -34.82 -13.01 37.67
N TYR A 11 -34.97 -14.05 38.49
CA TYR A 11 -33.89 -14.62 39.29
C TYR A 11 -32.79 -15.22 38.40
N THR A 12 -33.16 -15.95 37.34
CA THR A 12 -32.19 -16.44 36.36
C THR A 12 -31.49 -15.28 35.63
N GLN A 13 -32.20 -14.24 35.22
CA GLN A 13 -31.56 -13.10 34.55
C GLN A 13 -30.53 -12.40 35.45
N GLN A 14 -30.82 -12.27 36.75
CA GLN A 14 -29.88 -11.71 37.72
C GLN A 14 -28.65 -12.60 37.94
N GLN A 15 -28.83 -13.92 38.02
CA GLN A 15 -27.71 -14.88 38.10
C GLN A 15 -26.80 -14.82 36.87
N TRP A 16 -27.38 -14.71 35.68
CA TRP A 16 -26.63 -14.57 34.43
C TRP A 16 -25.89 -13.24 34.32
N ALA A 17 -26.48 -12.15 34.83
CA ALA A 17 -25.83 -10.85 34.90
C ALA A 17 -24.62 -10.87 35.84
N HIS A 18 -24.75 -11.51 37.02
CA HIS A 18 -23.66 -11.67 37.98
C HIS A 18 -22.49 -12.48 37.40
N GLN A 19 -22.78 -13.63 36.77
CA GLN A 19 -21.73 -14.45 36.13
C GLN A 19 -21.04 -13.73 34.97
N ARG A 20 -21.75 -12.87 34.23
CA ARG A 20 -21.15 -12.03 33.19
C ARG A 20 -20.22 -10.97 33.77
N ALA A 21 -20.59 -10.34 34.88
CA ALA A 21 -19.76 -9.37 35.58
C ALA A 21 -18.45 -10.00 36.09
N GLU A 22 -18.53 -11.13 36.80
CA GLU A 22 -17.34 -11.86 37.28
C GLU A 22 -16.43 -12.35 36.15
N ARG A 23 -16.99 -12.66 34.98
CA ARG A 23 -16.19 -13.05 33.80
C ARG A 23 -15.52 -11.85 33.16
N ALA A 24 -16.16 -10.68 33.16
CA ALA A 24 -15.57 -9.45 32.68
C ALA A 24 -14.42 -9.00 33.58
N GLU A 25 -14.58 -9.08 34.90
CA GLU A 25 -13.55 -8.74 35.89
C GLU A 25 -12.32 -9.64 35.78
N ARG A 26 -12.51 -10.97 35.70
CA ARG A 26 -11.40 -11.92 35.46
C ARG A 26 -10.67 -11.69 34.14
N ASN A 27 -11.38 -11.24 33.10
CA ASN A 27 -10.76 -10.90 31.82
C ASN A 27 -9.97 -9.60 31.90
N ALA A 28 -10.45 -8.61 32.66
CA ALA A 28 -9.74 -7.35 32.89
C ALA A 28 -8.43 -7.58 33.66
N GLU A 29 -8.48 -8.34 34.75
CA GLU A 29 -7.28 -8.72 35.52
C GLU A 29 -6.25 -9.49 34.67
N ARG A 30 -6.73 -10.38 33.78
CA ARG A 30 -5.85 -11.10 32.86
C ARG A 30 -5.18 -10.15 31.86
N LEU A 31 -5.93 -9.19 31.32
CA LEU A 31 -5.41 -8.20 30.38
C LEU A 31 -4.37 -7.29 31.05
N GLU A 32 -4.61 -6.86 32.29
CA GLU A 32 -3.64 -6.08 33.07
C GLU A 32 -2.33 -6.84 33.30
N ARG A 33 -2.40 -8.13 33.64
CA ARG A 33 -1.20 -8.97 33.77
C ARG A 33 -0.45 -9.14 32.44
N GLU A 34 -1.16 -9.27 31.32
CA GLU A 34 -0.55 -9.36 29.98
C GLU A 34 0.13 -8.03 29.58
N ILE A 35 -0.48 -6.88 29.90
CA ILE A 35 0.10 -5.54 29.68
C ILE A 35 1.36 -5.35 30.54
N GLN A 36 1.33 -5.72 31.82
CA GLN A 36 2.49 -5.63 32.71
C GLN A 36 3.64 -6.53 32.25
N ALA A 37 3.33 -7.74 31.75
CA ALA A 37 4.34 -8.64 31.20
C ALA A 37 4.98 -8.09 29.90
N GLN A 38 4.18 -7.46 29.03
CA GLN A 38 4.69 -6.80 27.82
C GLN A 38 5.56 -5.58 28.15
N ALA A 39 5.17 -4.76 29.13
CA ALA A 39 5.97 -3.62 29.59
C ALA A 39 7.32 -4.07 30.17
N ALA A 40 7.35 -5.15 30.96
CA ALA A 40 8.59 -5.71 31.49
C ALA A 40 9.50 -6.27 30.38
N SER A 41 8.94 -6.91 29.35
CA SER A 41 9.70 -7.39 28.19
C SER A 41 10.25 -6.25 27.33
N ALA A 42 9.52 -5.14 27.19
CA ALA A 42 9.98 -3.97 26.45
C ALA A 42 11.16 -3.28 27.17
N ALA A 43 11.05 -3.09 28.49
CA ALA A 43 12.13 -2.52 29.30
C ALA A 43 13.41 -3.38 29.27
N ALA A 44 13.29 -4.71 29.24
CA ALA A 44 14.43 -5.61 29.09
C ALA A 44 15.09 -5.53 27.69
N SER A 45 14.31 -5.23 26.64
CA SER A 45 14.83 -5.07 25.28
C SER A 45 15.52 -3.73 25.04
N GLU A 46 15.07 -2.66 25.72
CA GLU A 46 15.71 -1.33 25.65
C GLU A 46 17.09 -1.33 26.31
N SER A 47 17.27 -2.02 27.44
CA SER A 47 18.60 -2.10 28.10
C SER A 47 19.63 -2.92 27.30
N LEU A 48 19.17 -3.94 26.56
CA LEU A 48 19.98 -4.72 25.62
C LEU A 48 20.36 -3.91 24.38
N ALA A 49 19.48 -3.03 23.89
CA ALA A 49 19.75 -2.15 22.76
C ALA A 49 20.77 -1.05 23.11
N GLU A 50 20.71 -0.49 24.33
CA GLU A 50 21.71 0.50 24.79
C GLU A 50 23.11 -0.12 24.94
N LEU A 51 23.21 -1.36 25.43
CA LEU A 51 24.51 -2.06 25.54
C LEU A 51 25.14 -2.37 24.18
N HIS A 52 24.34 -2.75 23.17
CA HIS A 52 24.85 -3.01 21.82
C HIS A 52 25.20 -1.73 21.04
N TYR A 53 24.59 -0.59 21.35
CA TYR A 53 24.89 0.68 20.71
C TYR A 53 26.25 1.26 21.16
N VAL A 54 26.59 1.14 22.45
CA VAL A 54 27.85 1.63 23.02
C VAL A 54 29.07 0.86 22.48
N ASP A 55 28.96 -0.45 22.26
CA ASP A 55 30.05 -1.25 21.69
C ASP A 55 30.35 -0.89 20.21
N SER A 56 29.32 -0.52 19.44
CA SER A 56 29.45 -0.22 18.00
C SER A 56 30.19 1.10 17.70
N LEU A 57 30.16 2.05 18.64
CA LEU A 57 30.83 3.36 18.51
C LEU A 57 32.33 3.29 18.80
N SER A 58 32.79 2.27 19.51
CA SER A 58 34.22 2.11 19.86
C SER A 58 35.07 1.57 18.70
N GLY A 59 34.46 0.92 17.71
CA GLY A 59 35.16 0.18 16.65
C GLY A 59 35.32 0.88 15.29
N SER A 60 34.77 2.09 15.08
CA SER A 60 34.60 2.65 13.71
C SER A 60 35.33 3.95 13.40
N VAL A 61 36.33 4.37 14.19
CA VAL A 61 37.09 5.63 13.93
C VAL A 61 38.38 5.44 13.12
N GLN A 62 38.73 4.22 12.68
CA GLN A 62 39.96 3.97 11.90
C GLN A 62 39.70 3.63 10.43
N SER A 63 39.16 4.55 9.63
CA SER A 63 39.55 4.70 8.21
C SER A 63 38.81 5.87 7.54
N ILE A 64 39.42 7.05 7.48
CA ILE A 64 38.94 8.12 6.61
C ILE A 64 40.14 8.67 5.82
N CYS A 65 40.06 8.47 4.49
CA CYS A 65 40.64 9.22 3.38
C CYS A 65 42.16 9.48 3.34
N LYS A 66 42.87 8.73 2.48
CA LYS A 66 44.12 9.19 1.84
C LYS A 66 43.79 9.81 0.47
N ALA A 67 44.06 11.11 0.31
CA ALA A 67 44.15 11.80 -0.98
C ALA A 67 45.61 12.24 -1.22
N PRO A 68 46.07 12.39 -2.48
CA PRO A 68 47.49 12.45 -2.81
C PRO A 68 48.10 13.84 -2.55
N ILE A 69 49.34 13.83 -2.06
CA ILE A 69 50.18 15.02 -1.84
C ILE A 69 50.68 15.52 -3.21
N ALA A 70 50.35 16.77 -3.54
CA ALA A 70 51.12 17.58 -4.46
C ALA A 70 52.12 18.43 -3.64
N SER A 71 53.39 18.35 -4.04
CA SER A 71 54.47 19.32 -3.85
C SER A 71 54.65 19.97 -2.47
N LEU A 72 55.60 19.45 -1.70
CA LEU A 72 56.31 20.18 -0.66
C LEU A 72 57.05 21.35 -1.32
N ASP A 73 56.64 22.59 -1.05
CA ASP A 73 57.54 23.73 -0.93
C ASP A 73 56.79 24.88 -0.24
N CYS A 74 57.46 25.57 0.67
CA CYS A 74 57.02 26.76 1.42
C CYS A 74 56.24 26.50 2.72
N MET A 75 56.91 26.00 3.76
CA MET A 75 56.62 26.44 5.13
C MET A 75 57.92 26.70 5.89
N ALA A 76 58.28 27.98 5.97
CA ALA A 76 59.09 28.53 7.05
C ALA A 76 58.47 29.87 7.43
N ASP A 77 58.42 30.13 8.74
CA ASP A 77 58.02 31.38 9.39
C ASP A 77 56.52 31.67 9.52
N LEU A 78 55.90 31.04 10.52
CA LEU A 78 55.02 31.67 11.53
C LEU A 78 54.57 30.60 12.53
N GLY A 79 55.52 30.12 13.32
CA GLY A 79 55.27 29.28 14.49
C GLY A 79 54.74 30.12 15.66
N SER A 80 53.77 29.55 16.38
CA SER A 80 53.09 30.01 17.62
C SER A 80 51.68 30.59 17.50
N THR A 81 51.21 31.01 16.32
CA THR A 81 49.80 31.43 16.11
C THR A 81 48.96 30.42 15.35
N THR A 82 49.57 29.52 14.58
CA THR A 82 48.89 28.50 13.77
C THR A 82 48.34 27.33 14.59
N GLU A 83 49.01 26.87 15.64
CA GLU A 83 48.48 25.79 16.50
C GLU A 83 47.26 26.24 17.31
N GLN A 84 47.26 27.47 17.84
CA GLN A 84 46.10 28.01 18.55
C GLN A 84 44.93 28.30 17.60
N LEU A 85 45.21 28.71 16.35
CA LEU A 85 44.20 28.89 15.32
C LEU A 85 43.66 27.55 14.84
N CYS A 86 44.51 26.53 14.64
CA CYS A 86 44.11 25.17 14.31
C CYS A 86 43.28 24.52 15.42
N ALA A 87 43.64 24.71 16.70
CA ALA A 87 42.85 24.23 17.82
C ALA A 87 41.49 24.93 17.92
N LYS A 88 41.43 26.24 17.64
CA LYS A 88 40.16 27.00 17.58
C LYS A 88 39.32 26.63 16.35
N LEU A 89 39.94 26.38 15.20
CA LEU A 89 39.27 25.94 13.97
C LEU A 89 38.80 24.49 14.07
N GLN A 90 39.56 23.60 14.73
CA GLN A 90 39.13 22.24 15.05
C GLN A 90 38.02 22.25 16.10
N ALA A 91 38.11 23.08 17.15
CA ALA A 91 37.03 23.21 18.13
C ALA A 91 35.77 23.84 17.51
N ALA A 92 35.91 24.81 16.60
CA ALA A 92 34.79 25.41 15.88
C ALA A 92 34.20 24.46 14.82
N ALA A 93 35.03 23.67 14.12
CA ALA A 93 34.58 22.66 13.17
C ALA A 93 33.94 21.46 13.88
N VAL A 94 34.46 21.07 15.05
CA VAL A 94 33.82 20.07 15.93
C VAL A 94 32.51 20.63 16.45
N LYS A 95 32.46 21.88 16.90
CA LYS A 95 31.22 22.51 17.38
C LYS A 95 30.19 22.71 16.26
N GLU A 96 30.59 23.12 15.05
CA GLU A 96 29.71 23.15 13.87
C GLU A 96 29.29 21.74 13.43
N SER A 97 30.14 20.73 13.56
CA SER A 97 29.79 19.34 13.24
C SER A 97 28.85 18.74 14.29
N VAL A 98 29.04 19.06 15.57
CA VAL A 98 28.18 18.66 16.68
C VAL A 98 26.86 19.40 16.58
N ASP A 99 26.86 20.71 16.32
CA ASP A 99 25.67 21.53 16.11
C ASP A 99 24.93 21.16 14.82
N ARG A 100 25.61 20.70 13.75
CA ARG A 100 24.99 20.09 12.56
C ARG A 100 24.47 18.68 12.82
N VAL A 101 25.09 17.90 13.71
CA VAL A 101 24.59 16.58 14.13
C VAL A 101 23.39 16.71 15.08
N SER A 102 23.30 17.79 15.87
CA SER A 102 22.15 18.07 16.74
C SER A 102 21.05 18.93 16.08
N SER A 103 21.32 19.58 14.93
CA SER A 103 20.31 20.34 14.15
C SER A 103 19.95 19.72 12.80
N ALA A 104 20.62 18.64 12.38
CA ALA A 104 20.04 17.72 11.42
C ALA A 104 18.86 17.04 12.10
N ALA A 105 17.66 17.59 11.91
CA ALA A 105 16.43 16.82 12.01
C ALA A 105 16.73 15.47 11.37
N GLN A 106 16.71 14.41 12.18
CA GLN A 106 17.03 13.05 11.77
C GLN A 106 16.40 12.84 10.39
N SER A 107 17.23 12.78 9.34
CA SER A 107 16.73 12.32 8.04
C SER A 107 16.08 10.99 8.35
N PRO A 108 14.77 10.81 8.10
CA PRO A 108 14.07 9.59 8.52
C PRO A 108 14.89 8.43 7.95
N SER A 109 15.41 7.58 8.84
CA SER A 109 16.17 6.40 8.44
C SER A 109 15.28 5.64 7.48
N LEU A 110 15.64 5.62 6.19
CA LEU A 110 14.77 5.03 5.17
C LEU A 110 14.40 3.61 5.61
N THR A 111 13.10 3.33 5.63
CA THR A 111 12.61 2.01 6.01
C THR A 111 13.31 0.95 5.17
N SER A 112 13.97 -0.01 5.82
CA SER A 112 14.72 -1.06 5.14
C SER A 112 13.85 -1.80 4.12
N GLY A 113 14.29 -1.83 2.86
CA GLY A 113 13.58 -2.44 1.74
C GLY A 113 12.62 -1.52 0.98
N LEU A 114 12.37 -0.29 1.47
CA LEU A 114 11.64 0.73 0.72
C LEU A 114 12.53 1.26 -0.42
N ARG A 115 11.98 1.34 -1.63
CA ARG A 115 12.68 1.77 -2.84
C ARG A 115 11.81 2.73 -3.61
N TYR A 116 12.44 3.68 -4.31
CA TYR A 116 11.74 4.62 -5.19
C TYR A 116 12.03 4.31 -6.64
N ARG A 117 10.97 4.14 -7.43
CA ARG A 117 11.05 3.82 -8.86
C ARG A 117 10.15 4.76 -9.66
N ASN A 118 10.47 4.91 -10.93
CA ASN A 118 9.59 5.58 -11.87
C ASN A 118 8.28 4.80 -12.03
N LEU A 119 7.16 5.50 -12.09
CA LEU A 119 5.86 4.92 -12.36
C LEU A 119 5.68 4.78 -13.87
N GLY A 120 5.80 3.55 -14.37
CA GLY A 120 5.91 3.32 -15.81
C GLY A 120 7.22 3.87 -16.36
N LYS A 121 7.17 4.43 -17.58
CA LYS A 121 8.27 5.20 -18.18
C LYS A 121 8.15 6.71 -17.91
N SER A 122 7.22 7.14 -17.05
CA SER A 122 7.08 8.55 -16.68
C SER A 122 8.24 9.03 -15.80
N GLY A 123 8.37 10.35 -15.63
CA GLY A 123 9.34 10.96 -14.71
C GLY A 123 8.95 10.89 -13.23
N LEU A 124 7.71 10.49 -12.92
CA LEU A 124 7.19 10.47 -11.56
C LEU A 124 7.81 9.32 -10.76
N ARG A 125 8.49 9.63 -9.65
CA ARG A 125 9.08 8.64 -8.75
C ARG A 125 8.19 8.38 -7.55
N VAL A 126 7.78 7.12 -7.38
CA VAL A 126 6.94 6.66 -6.26
C VAL A 126 7.68 5.63 -5.43
N SER A 127 7.36 5.55 -4.14
CA SER A 127 7.75 4.44 -3.29
C SER A 127 7.14 3.14 -3.80
N ASN A 128 7.85 2.02 -3.65
CA ASN A 128 7.36 0.70 -4.05
C ASN A 128 6.17 0.21 -3.21
N ILE A 129 5.84 0.92 -2.14
CA ILE A 129 4.61 0.82 -1.38
C ILE A 129 3.86 2.15 -1.47
N GLY A 130 2.55 2.10 -1.68
CA GLY A 130 1.64 3.22 -1.46
C GLY A 130 0.63 2.90 -0.37
N LEU A 131 0.06 3.91 0.26
CA LEU A 131 -1.03 3.76 1.22
C LEU A 131 -2.36 3.91 0.48
N ALA A 132 -3.12 2.82 0.36
CA ALA A 132 -4.51 2.85 -0.08
C ALA A 132 -5.42 3.09 1.12
N THR A 133 -6.31 4.05 1.00
CA THR A 133 -7.23 4.41 2.08
C THR A 133 -8.53 3.57 2.07
N TRP A 134 -8.70 2.62 1.14
CA TRP A 134 -9.91 1.76 1.00
C TRP A 134 -10.33 1.00 2.25
N THR A 135 -9.44 0.18 2.80
CA THR A 135 -9.75 -0.68 3.96
C THR A 135 -10.01 0.11 5.23
N THR A 136 -9.65 1.39 5.23
CA THR A 136 -9.81 2.27 6.38
C THR A 136 -11.26 2.76 6.47
N TYR A 137 -12.01 2.83 5.36
CA TYR A 137 -13.35 3.47 5.35
C TYR A 137 -14.55 2.52 5.36
N ASN A 138 -14.38 1.23 5.12
CA ASN A 138 -15.49 0.26 5.19
C ASN A 138 -15.85 -0.12 6.65
N THR A 139 -15.04 0.34 7.60
CA THR A 139 -15.31 0.37 9.03
C THR A 139 -15.27 1.83 9.45
N ALA A 140 -16.13 2.27 10.37
CA ALA A 140 -16.10 3.64 10.87
C ALA A 140 -14.78 3.91 11.62
N ILE A 141 -13.73 4.27 10.89
CA ILE A 141 -12.44 4.61 11.46
C ILE A 141 -12.48 6.06 11.87
N ASN A 142 -12.04 6.29 13.10
CA ASN A 142 -11.92 7.62 13.67
C ASN A 142 -10.88 8.42 12.85
N GLU A 143 -11.14 9.70 12.60
CA GLU A 143 -10.22 10.61 11.89
C GLU A 143 -8.81 10.59 12.49
N GLU A 144 -8.72 10.44 13.81
CA GLU A 144 -7.47 10.35 14.55
C GLU A 144 -6.64 9.10 14.20
N GLN A 145 -7.31 7.97 13.95
CA GLN A 145 -6.64 6.74 13.50
C GLN A 145 -6.15 6.86 12.07
N LEU A 146 -6.95 7.49 11.18
CA LEU A 146 -6.52 7.79 9.82
C LEU A 146 -5.30 8.72 9.81
N ASP A 147 -5.32 9.80 10.59
CA ASP A 147 -4.19 10.71 10.75
C ASP A 147 -2.93 9.93 11.20
N ALA A 148 -3.06 9.09 12.22
CA ALA A 148 -1.94 8.29 12.73
C ALA A 148 -1.36 7.35 11.65
N VAL A 149 -2.20 6.69 10.85
CA VAL A 149 -1.75 5.80 9.76
C VAL A 149 -1.10 6.59 8.62
N VAL A 150 -1.70 7.68 8.18
CA VAL A 150 -1.14 8.56 7.12
C VAL A 150 0.20 9.14 7.56
N THR A 151 0.30 9.58 8.81
CA THR A 151 1.54 10.08 9.41
C THR A 151 2.61 8.99 9.49
N ALA A 152 2.25 7.78 9.94
CA ALA A 152 3.17 6.66 9.98
C ALA A 152 3.70 6.29 8.58
N ALA A 153 2.84 6.30 7.57
CA ALA A 153 3.22 6.04 6.19
C ALA A 153 4.20 7.10 5.66
N TYR A 154 3.89 8.39 5.84
CA TYR A 154 4.77 9.48 5.44
C TYR A 154 6.14 9.40 6.13
N ASN A 155 6.15 9.21 7.45
CA ASN A 155 7.39 9.11 8.23
C ASN A 155 8.24 7.89 7.84
N ALA A 156 7.61 6.80 7.40
CA ALA A 156 8.31 5.62 6.89
C ALA A 156 8.94 5.84 5.50
N GLY A 157 8.64 6.96 4.83
CA GLY A 157 9.10 7.30 3.49
C GLY A 157 8.11 6.97 2.37
N ILE A 158 6.89 6.56 2.68
CA ILE A 158 5.87 6.39 1.63
C ILE A 158 5.46 7.77 1.13
N ASN A 159 5.57 7.96 -0.18
CA ASN A 159 5.21 9.22 -0.82
C ASN A 159 3.92 9.13 -1.63
N LEU A 160 3.21 8.01 -1.63
CA LEU A 160 2.02 7.81 -2.45
C LEU A 160 0.79 7.50 -1.60
N PHE A 161 -0.24 8.33 -1.74
CA PHE A 161 -1.54 8.17 -1.10
C PHE A 161 -2.62 7.94 -2.16
N ASP A 162 -3.17 6.74 -2.19
CA ASP A 162 -4.21 6.34 -3.12
C ASP A 162 -5.58 6.42 -2.44
N LEU A 163 -6.37 7.39 -2.89
CA LEU A 163 -7.78 7.49 -2.54
C LEU A 163 -8.55 6.59 -3.47
N THR A 164 -9.53 5.93 -2.91
CA THR A 164 -10.39 5.01 -3.63
C THR A 164 -11.82 5.51 -3.60
N GLU A 165 -12.60 5.05 -4.57
CA GLU A 165 -14.00 5.38 -4.66
C GLU A 165 -14.91 4.18 -4.39
N GLY A 166 -15.89 4.40 -3.50
CA GLY A 166 -17.18 3.73 -3.47
C GLY A 166 -18.29 4.79 -3.29
N PRO A 167 -19.54 4.52 -3.71
CA PRO A 167 -20.63 5.51 -3.89
C PRO A 167 -21.02 6.33 -2.65
N GLN A 168 -20.49 6.02 -1.46
CA GLN A 168 -20.78 6.75 -0.23
C GLN A 168 -19.52 7.09 0.60
N SER A 169 -18.32 6.70 0.15
CA SER A 169 -17.08 6.81 0.94
C SER A 169 -15.96 7.62 0.30
N SER A 170 -16.05 7.97 -0.99
CA SER A 170 -14.99 8.69 -1.72
C SER A 170 -14.82 10.14 -1.27
N GLU A 171 -15.92 10.89 -1.19
CA GLU A 171 -15.90 12.33 -0.90
C GLU A 171 -15.43 12.62 0.53
N GLN A 172 -15.85 11.78 1.47
CA GLN A 172 -15.42 11.87 2.86
C GLN A 172 -13.93 11.54 3.00
N ALA A 173 -13.45 10.52 2.28
CA ALA A 173 -12.03 10.17 2.25
C ALA A 173 -11.16 11.32 1.73
N GLU A 174 -11.59 11.96 0.65
CA GLU A 174 -10.93 13.14 0.08
C GLU A 174 -10.89 14.30 1.10
N THR A 175 -12.02 14.57 1.74
CA THR A 175 -12.13 15.65 2.74
C THR A 175 -11.22 15.40 3.94
N GLN A 176 -11.21 14.17 4.46
CA GLN A 176 -10.39 13.78 5.61
C GLN A 176 -8.90 13.78 5.28
N LEU A 177 -8.49 13.21 4.14
CA LEU A 177 -7.09 13.26 3.73
C LEU A 177 -6.64 14.70 3.50
N GLY A 178 -7.45 15.53 2.84
CA GLY A 178 -7.17 16.95 2.65
C GLY A 178 -6.98 17.69 3.96
N ALA A 179 -7.85 17.46 4.94
CA ALA A 179 -7.73 18.03 6.28
C ALA A 179 -6.43 17.59 6.99
N ILE A 180 -6.06 16.31 6.89
CA ILE A 180 -4.80 15.79 7.44
C ILE A 180 -3.60 16.45 6.77
N LEU A 181 -3.54 16.46 5.43
CA LEU A 181 -2.44 17.04 4.67
C LEU A 181 -2.24 18.53 4.99
N LYS A 182 -3.34 19.29 5.09
CA LYS A 182 -3.33 20.70 5.48
C LYS A 182 -2.84 20.90 6.90
N ARG A 183 -3.30 20.07 7.85
CA ARG A 183 -2.89 20.13 9.27
C ARG A 183 -1.41 19.80 9.44
N LYS A 184 -0.91 18.80 8.71
CA LYS A 184 0.49 18.37 8.75
C LYS A 184 1.43 19.35 8.05
N ASN A 185 0.90 20.13 7.10
CA ASN A 185 1.64 21.15 6.35
C ASN A 185 2.94 20.60 5.73
N TRP A 186 2.89 19.34 5.24
CA TRP A 186 4.01 18.75 4.51
C TRP A 186 4.17 19.44 3.15
N LYS A 187 5.42 19.54 2.68
CA LYS A 187 5.71 20.15 1.37
C LYS A 187 4.94 19.40 0.28
N ARG A 188 4.13 20.09 -0.52
CA ARG A 188 3.32 19.49 -1.59
C ARG A 188 4.11 18.61 -2.57
N VAL A 189 5.37 18.98 -2.82
CA VAL A 189 6.32 18.24 -3.68
C VAL A 189 6.85 16.93 -3.07
N SER A 190 6.60 16.67 -1.78
CA SER A 190 7.12 15.49 -1.06
C SER A 190 6.21 14.27 -1.13
N TYR A 191 4.97 14.43 -1.60
CA TYR A 191 4.00 13.36 -1.72
C TYR A 191 3.19 13.47 -3.01
N SER A 192 2.60 12.35 -3.40
CA SER A 192 1.73 12.20 -4.54
C SER A 192 0.37 11.66 -4.10
N VAL A 193 -0.69 12.31 -4.57
CA VAL A 193 -2.07 11.92 -4.31
C VAL A 193 -2.67 11.37 -5.59
N ILE A 194 -3.33 10.20 -5.47
CA ILE A 194 -4.14 9.62 -6.53
C ILE A 194 -5.60 9.69 -6.12
N THR A 195 -6.46 10.18 -7.00
CA THR A 195 -7.91 9.95 -6.90
C THR A 195 -8.43 9.22 -8.14
N LYS A 196 -9.67 8.77 -8.09
CA LYS A 196 -10.31 7.99 -9.14
C LYS A 196 -11.63 8.61 -9.51
N ILE A 197 -11.96 8.53 -10.79
CA ILE A 197 -13.29 8.87 -11.31
C ILE A 197 -13.95 7.55 -11.70
N HIS A 198 -15.12 7.32 -11.13
CA HIS A 198 -16.02 6.27 -11.53
C HIS A 198 -17.32 6.84 -12.09
N TRP A 199 -18.16 5.93 -12.57
CA TRP A 199 -19.49 6.22 -13.07
C TRP A 199 -20.43 5.12 -12.60
N HIS A 200 -21.62 5.50 -12.17
CA HIS A 200 -22.66 4.56 -11.76
C HIS A 200 -23.85 4.61 -12.70
N TYR A 201 -24.45 3.45 -12.97
CA TYR A 201 -25.63 3.35 -13.81
C TYR A 201 -26.91 3.86 -13.14
N LYS A 202 -26.85 4.17 -11.83
CA LYS A 202 -27.98 4.59 -10.99
C LYS A 202 -27.95 6.08 -10.62
N SER A 203 -26.85 6.80 -10.87
CA SER A 203 -26.79 8.25 -10.69
C SER A 203 -27.35 8.97 -11.93
N GLU A 204 -27.91 10.16 -11.73
CA GLU A 204 -28.26 11.05 -12.86
C GLU A 204 -27.01 11.53 -13.61
N GLU A 205 -25.86 11.54 -12.92
CA GLU A 205 -24.52 11.68 -13.48
C GLU A 205 -24.12 10.37 -14.17
N ARG A 206 -24.48 10.22 -15.45
CA ARG A 206 -24.20 9.01 -16.23
C ARG A 206 -22.85 9.10 -16.95
N GLY A 207 -22.03 8.08 -16.77
CA GLY A 207 -20.90 7.75 -17.62
C GLY A 207 -19.65 8.62 -17.46
N LEU A 208 -18.65 8.40 -18.32
CA LEU A 208 -17.38 9.13 -18.35
C LEU A 208 -17.42 10.36 -19.25
N SER A 209 -18.56 11.07 -19.31
CA SER A 209 -18.66 12.29 -20.11
C SER A 209 -17.63 13.33 -19.68
N ARG A 210 -17.22 14.20 -20.62
CA ARG A 210 -16.31 15.32 -20.36
C ARG A 210 -16.80 16.19 -19.20
N LYS A 211 -18.11 16.43 -19.11
CA LYS A 211 -18.73 17.19 -18.02
C LYS A 211 -18.48 16.51 -16.68
N HIS A 212 -18.81 15.22 -16.58
CA HIS A 212 -18.62 14.44 -15.35
C HIS A 212 -17.17 14.40 -14.92
N ILE A 213 -16.24 14.13 -15.85
CA ILE A 213 -14.80 14.08 -15.56
C ILE A 213 -14.31 15.41 -14.99
N ILE A 214 -14.60 16.54 -15.66
CA ILE A 214 -14.10 17.84 -15.25
C ILE A 214 -14.71 18.28 -13.90
N GLU A 215 -16.02 18.10 -13.72
CA GLU A 215 -16.72 18.47 -12.47
C GLU A 215 -16.26 17.59 -11.30
N SER A 216 -16.04 16.30 -11.54
CA SER A 216 -15.51 15.37 -10.53
C SER A 216 -14.12 15.79 -10.08
N VAL A 217 -13.19 16.05 -11.01
CA VAL A 217 -11.82 16.47 -10.63
C VAL A 217 -11.82 17.79 -9.87
N ARG A 218 -12.58 18.80 -10.33
CA ARG A 218 -12.68 20.08 -9.60
C ARG A 218 -13.23 19.91 -8.20
N SER A 219 -14.23 19.05 -8.03
CA SER A 219 -14.81 18.75 -6.73
C SER A 219 -13.81 18.01 -5.82
N SER A 220 -13.07 17.04 -6.36
CA SER A 220 -12.01 16.32 -5.65
C SER A 220 -10.88 17.25 -5.21
N VAL A 221 -10.41 18.14 -6.08
CA VAL A 221 -9.40 19.17 -5.76
C VAL A 221 -9.87 20.04 -4.60
N ALA A 222 -11.13 20.50 -4.63
CA ALA A 222 -11.71 21.29 -3.56
C ALA A 222 -11.81 20.54 -2.23
N ARG A 223 -12.28 19.28 -2.24
CA ARG A 223 -12.37 18.44 -1.03
C ARG A 223 -10.99 18.12 -0.44
N LEU A 224 -10.02 17.82 -1.31
CA LEU A 224 -8.63 17.58 -0.90
C LEU A 224 -7.91 18.85 -0.43
N GLN A 225 -8.44 20.04 -0.73
CA GLN A 225 -7.82 21.32 -0.41
C GLN A 225 -6.39 21.41 -0.99
N LEU A 226 -6.23 20.93 -2.22
CA LEU A 226 -4.97 20.97 -2.98
C LEU A 226 -5.12 21.89 -4.18
N ASP A 227 -4.01 22.40 -4.71
CA ASP A 227 -4.02 23.15 -5.97
C ASP A 227 -4.11 22.22 -7.20
N TYR A 228 -3.56 21.00 -7.07
CA TYR A 228 -3.55 19.97 -8.11
C TYR A 228 -3.49 18.57 -7.51
N ILE A 229 -3.89 17.57 -8.30
CA ILE A 229 -3.78 16.13 -7.98
C ILE A 229 -2.67 15.51 -8.84
N ASP A 230 -1.83 14.64 -8.29
CA ASP A 230 -0.72 14.08 -9.07
C ASP A 230 -1.22 13.13 -10.15
N ILE A 231 -2.18 12.25 -9.82
CA ILE A 231 -2.72 11.29 -10.77
C ILE A 231 -4.23 11.15 -10.59
N VAL A 232 -4.96 11.21 -11.70
CA VAL A 232 -6.36 10.79 -11.73
C VAL A 232 -6.49 9.49 -12.53
N LEU A 233 -7.18 8.50 -11.95
CA LEU A 233 -7.45 7.23 -12.63
C LEU A 233 -8.90 7.13 -13.09
N ILE A 234 -9.10 6.59 -14.28
CA ILE A 234 -10.42 6.16 -14.74
C ILE A 234 -10.67 4.72 -14.26
N GLN A 235 -11.60 4.55 -13.32
CA GLN A 235 -11.77 3.30 -12.56
C GLN A 235 -12.32 2.12 -13.36
N LYS A 236 -13.01 2.38 -14.47
CA LYS A 236 -13.55 1.36 -15.37
C LYS A 236 -13.87 1.99 -16.71
N ALA A 237 -13.63 1.28 -17.81
CA ALA A 237 -14.05 1.71 -19.13
C ALA A 237 -15.58 1.90 -19.17
N ASP A 238 -16.04 3.00 -19.77
CA ASP A 238 -17.44 3.24 -20.04
C ASP A 238 -17.75 2.89 -21.51
N PRO A 239 -18.48 1.81 -21.79
CA PRO A 239 -18.78 1.42 -23.16
C PRO A 239 -19.73 2.40 -23.87
N MET A 240 -20.37 3.31 -23.13
CA MET A 240 -21.31 4.29 -23.68
C MET A 240 -20.66 5.64 -23.99
N CYS A 241 -19.45 5.90 -23.48
CA CYS A 241 -18.72 7.15 -23.70
C CYS A 241 -17.65 6.96 -24.79
N PRO A 242 -17.63 7.81 -25.84
CA PRO A 242 -16.56 7.77 -26.83
C PRO A 242 -15.19 7.98 -26.19
N LEU A 243 -14.24 7.12 -26.54
CA LEU A 243 -12.89 7.15 -26.01
C LEU A 243 -12.20 8.51 -26.24
N GLU A 244 -12.44 9.11 -27.40
CA GLU A 244 -11.92 10.43 -27.77
C GLU A 244 -12.35 11.54 -26.79
N GLU A 245 -13.58 11.45 -26.28
CA GLU A 245 -14.11 12.43 -25.31
C GLU A 245 -13.37 12.32 -23.98
N VAL A 246 -13.14 11.09 -23.51
CA VAL A 246 -12.35 10.80 -22.30
C VAL A 246 -10.93 11.32 -22.46
N VAL A 247 -10.27 11.00 -23.58
CA VAL A 247 -8.89 11.45 -23.88
C VAL A 247 -8.80 12.98 -23.84
N ARG A 248 -9.69 13.69 -24.54
CA ARG A 248 -9.69 15.16 -24.57
C ARG A 248 -10.07 15.78 -23.23
N ALA A 249 -10.87 15.10 -22.41
CA ALA A 249 -11.18 15.54 -21.05
C ALA A 249 -9.95 15.45 -20.14
N MET A 250 -9.24 14.32 -20.15
CA MET A 250 -8.03 14.13 -19.35
C MET A 250 -6.91 15.06 -19.80
N ASP A 251 -6.71 15.22 -21.11
CA ASP A 251 -5.69 16.13 -21.66
C ASP A 251 -5.97 17.59 -21.30
N PHE A 252 -7.25 18.01 -21.34
CA PHE A 252 -7.66 19.33 -20.87
C PHE A 252 -7.29 19.55 -19.40
N LEU A 253 -7.59 18.58 -18.52
CA LEU A 253 -7.25 18.68 -17.09
C LEU A 253 -5.74 18.77 -16.83
N VAL A 254 -4.93 18.07 -17.63
CA VAL A 254 -3.47 18.18 -17.60
C VAL A 254 -3.04 19.58 -18.05
N SER A 255 -3.59 20.09 -19.15
CA SER A 255 -3.25 21.42 -19.68
C SER A 255 -3.64 22.58 -18.74
N GLU A 256 -4.73 22.41 -17.99
CA GLU A 256 -5.19 23.37 -16.97
C GLU A 256 -4.36 23.29 -15.67
N GLY A 257 -3.49 22.29 -15.54
CA GLY A 257 -2.68 22.09 -14.34
C GLY A 257 -3.46 21.55 -13.14
N LEU A 258 -4.72 21.10 -13.32
CA LEU A 258 -5.52 20.48 -12.25
C LEU A 258 -5.00 19.09 -11.89
N ILE A 259 -4.41 18.40 -12.87
CA ILE A 259 -3.78 17.09 -12.67
C ILE A 259 -2.40 17.07 -13.34
N MET A 260 -1.44 16.32 -12.79
CA MET A 260 -0.11 16.17 -13.40
C MET A 260 -0.08 15.02 -14.41
N TYR A 261 -0.72 13.90 -14.06
CA TYR A 261 -0.79 12.70 -14.88
C TYR A 261 -2.17 12.07 -14.77
N TRP A 262 -2.40 11.07 -15.62
CA TRP A 262 -3.57 10.22 -15.51
C TRP A 262 -3.27 8.77 -15.85
N GLY A 263 -4.19 7.89 -15.53
CA GLY A 263 -4.07 6.47 -15.79
C GLY A 263 -5.42 5.77 -15.79
N THR A 264 -5.36 4.44 -15.86
CA THR A 264 -6.53 3.56 -15.88
C THR A 264 -6.49 2.63 -14.66
N ALA A 265 -7.65 2.08 -14.28
CA ALA A 265 -7.71 1.02 -13.28
C ALA A 265 -8.75 -0.01 -13.69
N LYS A 266 -8.44 -1.30 -13.57
CA LYS A 266 -9.32 -2.42 -13.99
C LYS A 266 -9.63 -2.48 -15.49
N TRP A 267 -8.85 -1.81 -16.35
CA TRP A 267 -9.04 -1.87 -17.80
C TRP A 267 -8.42 -3.14 -18.39
N SER A 268 -8.96 -3.70 -19.48
CA SER A 268 -8.28 -4.81 -20.15
C SER A 268 -7.01 -4.31 -20.85
N PRO A 269 -6.01 -5.18 -21.11
CA PRO A 269 -4.82 -4.79 -21.87
C PRO A 269 -5.15 -4.22 -23.27
N ILE A 270 -6.27 -4.67 -23.87
CA ILE A 270 -6.77 -4.18 -25.15
C ILE A 270 -7.27 -2.75 -25.00
N ASP A 271 -8.14 -2.49 -24.01
CA ASP A 271 -8.70 -1.15 -23.77
C ASP A 271 -7.59 -0.13 -23.47
N VAL A 272 -6.57 -0.52 -22.70
CA VAL A 272 -5.40 0.35 -22.41
C VAL A 272 -4.63 0.67 -23.70
N THR A 273 -4.46 -0.31 -24.58
CA THR A 273 -3.75 -0.13 -25.85
C THR A 273 -4.55 0.72 -26.84
N GLU A 274 -5.87 0.52 -26.90
CA GLU A 274 -6.79 1.33 -27.69
C GLU A 274 -6.77 2.79 -27.21
N MET A 275 -6.87 2.99 -25.89
CA MET A 275 -6.76 4.30 -25.25
C MET A 275 -5.45 4.99 -25.58
N TYR A 276 -4.33 4.28 -25.44
CA TYR A 276 -3.02 4.82 -25.83
C TYR A 276 -3.00 5.23 -27.31
N THR A 277 -3.55 4.41 -28.21
CA THR A 277 -3.61 4.69 -29.64
C THR A 277 -4.43 5.94 -29.93
N ALA A 278 -5.61 6.08 -29.31
CA ALA A 278 -6.44 7.28 -29.43
C ALA A 278 -5.71 8.53 -28.94
N CYS A 279 -5.01 8.47 -27.80
CA CYS A 279 -4.19 9.58 -27.32
C CYS A 279 -3.12 9.99 -28.34
N ARG A 280 -2.43 9.02 -28.96
CA ARG A 280 -1.40 9.29 -29.98
C ARG A 280 -1.98 9.89 -31.24
N GLN A 281 -3.15 9.44 -31.70
CA GLN A 281 -3.84 9.99 -32.87
C GLN A 281 -4.32 11.42 -32.65
N LEU A 282 -4.79 11.72 -31.44
CA LEU A 282 -5.29 13.04 -31.06
C LEU A 282 -4.19 14.00 -30.58
N ASN A 283 -2.94 13.54 -30.51
CA ASN A 283 -1.79 14.24 -29.93
C ASN A 283 -2.04 14.74 -28.49
N CYS A 284 -2.68 13.88 -27.69
CA CYS A 284 -2.99 14.13 -26.28
C CYS A 284 -2.08 13.34 -25.34
N SER A 285 -2.06 13.76 -24.08
CA SER A 285 -1.35 13.10 -22.98
C SER A 285 -1.81 11.64 -22.81
N THR A 286 -0.88 10.69 -22.76
CA THR A 286 -1.17 9.25 -22.64
C THR A 286 -1.28 8.81 -21.18
N PRO A 287 -2.03 7.73 -20.86
CA PRO A 287 -2.06 7.19 -19.50
C PRO A 287 -0.68 6.66 -19.10
N ILE A 288 -0.24 6.93 -17.87
CA ILE A 288 1.10 6.52 -17.39
C ILE A 288 1.09 5.21 -16.61
N LEU A 289 -0.07 4.77 -16.11
CA LEU A 289 -0.20 3.58 -15.29
C LEU A 289 -1.55 2.90 -15.49
N GLU A 290 -1.56 1.60 -15.23
CA GLU A 290 -2.76 0.80 -15.01
C GLU A 290 -2.72 0.25 -13.58
N GLN A 291 -3.80 0.47 -12.83
CA GLN A 291 -3.96 -0.05 -11.48
C GLN A 291 -4.75 -1.37 -11.50
N SER A 292 -4.09 -2.49 -11.18
CA SER A 292 -4.62 -3.85 -11.35
C SER A 292 -4.55 -4.69 -10.10
N GLU A 293 -5.52 -5.61 -9.95
CA GLU A 293 -5.49 -6.60 -8.87
C GLU A 293 -4.31 -7.54 -9.09
N TYR A 294 -3.54 -7.80 -8.04
CA TYR A 294 -2.45 -8.76 -8.11
C TYR A 294 -2.14 -9.38 -6.75
N HIS A 295 -2.32 -10.70 -6.69
CA HIS A 295 -2.00 -11.53 -5.54
C HIS A 295 -1.81 -12.97 -6.02
N MET A 296 -1.37 -13.85 -5.11
CA MET A 296 -1.05 -15.25 -5.43
C MET A 296 -2.18 -16.05 -6.13
N LEU A 297 -3.43 -15.58 -6.09
CA LEU A 297 -4.60 -16.22 -6.72
C LEU A 297 -5.11 -15.46 -7.96
N CYS A 298 -4.59 -14.27 -8.25
CA CYS A 298 -4.95 -13.43 -9.40
C CYS A 298 -3.66 -12.90 -10.02
N ARG A 299 -3.18 -13.58 -11.07
CA ARG A 299 -1.80 -13.43 -11.59
C ARG A 299 -1.72 -13.04 -13.05
N GLU A 300 -2.67 -13.52 -13.85
CA GLU A 300 -2.57 -13.55 -15.32
C GLU A 300 -2.32 -12.18 -15.94
N LYS A 301 -3.15 -11.18 -15.62
CA LYS A 301 -3.05 -9.82 -16.16
C LYS A 301 -1.65 -9.23 -15.92
N VAL A 302 -1.18 -9.32 -14.69
CA VAL A 302 0.06 -8.68 -14.23
C VAL A 302 1.31 -9.43 -14.67
N GLU A 303 1.30 -10.76 -14.68
CA GLU A 303 2.50 -11.52 -15.05
C GLU A 303 2.66 -11.67 -16.58
N ILE A 304 1.57 -11.69 -17.34
CA ILE A 304 1.64 -11.88 -18.80
C ILE A 304 1.62 -10.55 -19.56
N TYR A 305 0.64 -9.69 -19.28
CA TYR A 305 0.30 -8.58 -20.19
C TYR A 305 0.90 -7.25 -19.76
N MET A 306 0.96 -6.96 -18.45
CA MET A 306 1.54 -5.71 -17.96
C MET A 306 3.02 -5.49 -18.34
N PRO A 307 3.92 -6.50 -18.33
CA PRO A 307 5.30 -6.32 -18.79
C PRO A 307 5.35 -5.93 -20.27
N GLU A 308 4.41 -6.42 -21.07
CA GLU A 308 4.32 -6.10 -22.50
C GLU A 308 3.84 -4.66 -22.72
N LEU A 309 2.81 -4.23 -21.99
CA LEU A 309 2.36 -2.82 -22.02
C LEU A 309 3.47 -1.86 -21.57
N TYR A 310 4.19 -2.20 -20.51
CA TYR A 310 5.34 -1.42 -20.05
C TYR A 310 6.42 -1.29 -21.14
N ASN A 311 6.79 -2.39 -21.78
CA ASN A 311 7.83 -2.39 -22.80
C ASN A 311 7.41 -1.63 -24.06
N LYS A 312 6.18 -1.85 -24.56
CA LYS A 312 5.67 -1.28 -25.81
C LYS A 312 5.26 0.19 -25.68
N ILE A 313 4.47 0.53 -24.67
CA ILE A 313 3.82 1.86 -24.55
C ILE A 313 4.22 2.62 -23.28
N GLY A 314 4.98 2.00 -22.37
CA GLY A 314 5.53 2.66 -21.19
C GLY A 314 4.57 2.77 -20.00
N VAL A 315 3.41 2.10 -20.06
CA VAL A 315 2.43 2.09 -18.98
C VAL A 315 2.95 1.29 -17.79
N GLY A 316 2.99 1.92 -16.62
CA GLY A 316 3.35 1.30 -15.35
C GLY A 316 2.23 0.47 -14.73
N LEU A 317 2.57 -0.26 -13.69
CA LEU A 317 1.66 -1.09 -12.91
C LEU A 317 1.66 -0.67 -11.44
N MET A 318 0.45 -0.39 -10.96
CA MET A 318 0.15 -0.29 -9.55
C MET A 318 -0.70 -1.48 -9.13
N ALA A 319 -0.16 -2.32 -8.25
CA ALA A 319 -0.85 -3.50 -7.75
C ALA A 319 -1.73 -3.15 -6.54
N TRP A 320 -2.90 -3.77 -6.42
CA TRP A 320 -3.76 -3.68 -5.24
C TRP A 320 -4.29 -5.06 -4.80
N SER A 321 -4.86 -5.10 -3.59
CA SER A 321 -5.36 -6.32 -2.95
C SER A 321 -4.37 -7.49 -2.87
N PRO A 322 -3.14 -7.30 -2.33
CA PRO A 322 -2.18 -8.40 -2.17
C PRO A 322 -2.71 -9.54 -1.28
N LEU A 323 -3.77 -9.27 -0.50
CA LEU A 323 -4.40 -10.20 0.44
C LEU A 323 -5.75 -10.76 -0.03
N ALA A 324 -6.09 -10.62 -1.33
CA ALA A 324 -7.35 -11.07 -1.91
C ALA A 324 -8.57 -10.59 -1.10
N MET A 325 -8.70 -9.26 -0.93
CA MET A 325 -9.83 -8.61 -0.22
C MET A 325 -10.14 -9.16 1.19
N GLY A 326 -9.13 -9.52 1.98
CA GLY A 326 -9.35 -9.90 3.38
C GLY A 326 -9.78 -11.35 3.60
N LEU A 327 -9.60 -12.23 2.60
CA LEU A 327 -9.70 -13.68 2.80
C LEU A 327 -8.72 -14.19 3.87
N LEU A 328 -7.60 -13.51 4.07
CA LEU A 328 -6.51 -13.89 4.96
C LEU A 328 -6.75 -13.63 6.47
N PRO A 329 -7.24 -12.46 6.92
CA PRO A 329 -7.62 -12.27 8.32
C PRO A 329 -8.74 -13.21 8.76
N SER A 330 -9.79 -13.37 7.94
CA SER A 330 -10.90 -14.30 8.22
C SER A 330 -10.46 -15.76 8.26
N PHE A 331 -9.37 -16.11 7.58
CA PHE A 331 -8.83 -17.47 7.58
C PHE A 331 -8.31 -17.89 8.95
N LYS A 332 -7.55 -17.03 9.66
CA LYS A 332 -7.04 -17.33 11.01
C LYS A 332 -8.16 -17.54 12.03
N ASP A 333 -9.23 -16.74 11.94
CA ASP A 333 -10.41 -16.91 12.80
C ASP A 333 -11.20 -18.17 12.44
N SER A 334 -11.27 -18.52 11.15
CA SER A 334 -11.93 -19.74 10.68
C SER A 334 -11.16 -21.04 11.02
N LEU A 335 -9.84 -20.98 11.15
CA LEU A 335 -9.01 -22.13 11.53
C LEU A 335 -9.23 -22.57 12.98
N ARG A 336 -9.65 -21.63 13.84
CA ARG A 336 -9.99 -21.88 15.25
C ARG A 336 -11.45 -22.25 15.48
N SER A 337 -12.29 -22.16 14.46
CA SER A 337 -13.73 -22.43 14.55
C SER A 337 -14.13 -23.56 13.60
N ARG A 338 -14.56 -24.71 14.14
CA ARG A 338 -15.21 -25.78 13.37
C ARG A 338 -16.61 -25.38 12.83
N SER A 339 -16.99 -24.11 12.95
CA SER A 339 -18.28 -23.59 12.49
C SER A 339 -18.18 -23.06 11.06
N SER A 340 -19.09 -23.57 10.23
CA SER A 340 -19.35 -23.18 8.84
C SER A 340 -19.79 -21.71 8.72
N ASN A 341 -18.87 -20.76 8.82
CA ASN A 341 -19.12 -19.42 8.30
C ASN A 341 -18.74 -19.38 6.81
N ARG A 342 -19.76 -19.52 5.96
CA ARG A 342 -19.69 -19.28 4.50
C ARG A 342 -19.50 -17.79 4.26
N THR A 343 -18.25 -17.31 4.28
CA THR A 343 -17.92 -16.09 3.55
C THR A 343 -17.79 -16.46 2.08
N LYS A 344 -18.68 -15.92 1.24
CA LYS A 344 -18.60 -16.09 -0.22
C LYS A 344 -17.33 -15.38 -0.68
N ALA A 345 -16.28 -16.14 -0.97
CA ALA A 345 -15.18 -15.69 -1.80
C ALA A 345 -15.72 -15.60 -3.24
N SER A 346 -16.25 -14.46 -3.65
CA SER A 346 -16.39 -14.15 -5.06
C SER A 346 -15.07 -13.57 -5.52
N SER A 347 -14.29 -14.32 -6.30
CA SER A 347 -13.26 -13.73 -7.13
C SER A 347 -13.95 -12.75 -8.08
N ILE A 348 -13.79 -11.45 -7.82
CA ILE A 348 -14.30 -10.39 -8.68
C ILE A 348 -13.39 -10.39 -9.90
N SER A 349 -13.83 -11.07 -10.96
CA SER A 349 -13.16 -11.01 -12.25
C SER A 349 -13.14 -9.56 -12.74
N TRP A 350 -12.04 -9.12 -13.36
CA TRP A 350 -11.91 -7.81 -14.01
C TRP A 350 -12.92 -7.60 -15.16
N ASN A 351 -13.60 -8.68 -15.59
CA ASN A 351 -14.71 -8.65 -16.55
C ASN A 351 -16.11 -8.77 -15.91
N GLN A 352 -16.22 -8.83 -14.58
CA GLN A 352 -17.54 -8.87 -13.96
C GLN A 352 -18.18 -7.49 -13.99
N ASP A 353 -19.24 -7.43 -14.79
CA ASP A 353 -20.21 -6.37 -14.80
C ASP A 353 -20.94 -6.37 -13.44
N ASP A 354 -20.87 -5.27 -12.69
CA ASP A 354 -21.62 -5.07 -11.43
C ASP A 354 -23.15 -5.22 -11.62
N ARG A 355 -23.60 -5.37 -12.88
CA ARG A 355 -24.97 -5.65 -13.30
C ARG A 355 -25.52 -7.02 -12.88
N LYS A 356 -24.70 -8.01 -12.50
CA LYS A 356 -25.21 -9.34 -12.13
C LYS A 356 -24.90 -9.67 -10.65
N PRO A 357 -25.92 -9.83 -9.77
CA PRO A 357 -25.70 -10.58 -8.54
C PRO A 357 -25.19 -11.97 -8.94
N PRO A 358 -24.28 -12.59 -8.17
CA PRO A 358 -23.71 -13.88 -8.55
C PRO A 358 -24.83 -14.87 -8.79
N SER A 359 -25.03 -15.26 -10.06
CA SER A 359 -25.99 -16.29 -10.43
C SER A 359 -25.60 -17.56 -9.68
N LYS A 360 -26.57 -18.16 -8.99
CA LYS A 360 -26.38 -19.37 -8.19
C LYS A 360 -26.06 -20.62 -9.03
N GLU A 361 -26.01 -20.47 -10.35
CA GLU A 361 -25.76 -21.54 -11.30
C GLU A 361 -24.38 -21.33 -11.94
N ASN A 362 -23.49 -22.29 -11.70
CA ASN A 362 -22.20 -22.55 -12.36
C ASN A 362 -20.88 -22.17 -11.69
N ASN A 363 -20.84 -21.71 -10.42
CA ASN A 363 -19.59 -21.68 -9.67
C ASN A 363 -19.55 -22.83 -8.65
N GLU A 364 -18.91 -23.93 -9.05
CA GLU A 364 -18.71 -25.10 -8.21
C GLU A 364 -18.11 -24.75 -6.83
N PRO A 365 -18.53 -25.44 -5.75
CA PRO A 365 -17.99 -25.29 -4.40
C PRO A 365 -16.51 -25.74 -4.23
N LEU A 366 -15.82 -26.11 -5.33
CA LEU A 366 -14.42 -26.52 -5.38
C LEU A 366 -13.41 -25.39 -5.15
N THR A 367 -13.80 -24.12 -5.32
CA THR A 367 -12.88 -22.96 -5.19
C THR A 367 -12.57 -22.54 -3.75
N ALA A 368 -13.53 -22.60 -2.82
CA ALA A 368 -13.32 -22.11 -1.45
C ALA A 368 -12.52 -23.10 -0.57
N ARG A 369 -12.67 -24.41 -0.79
CA ARG A 369 -11.98 -25.46 -0.02
C ARG A 369 -10.51 -25.53 -0.43
N ASN A 370 -10.23 -25.53 -1.74
CA ASN A 370 -8.87 -25.51 -2.29
C ASN A 370 -8.14 -24.23 -1.91
N THR A 371 -8.80 -23.07 -1.91
CA THR A 371 -8.19 -21.80 -1.47
C THR A 371 -7.71 -21.88 -0.02
N LYS A 372 -8.49 -22.48 0.88
CA LYS A 372 -8.10 -22.63 2.29
C LYS A 372 -6.88 -23.55 2.46
N GLU A 373 -6.81 -24.63 1.70
CA GLU A 373 -5.68 -25.57 1.73
C GLU A 373 -4.40 -24.96 1.17
N ILE A 374 -4.52 -24.18 0.09
CA ILE A 374 -3.43 -23.38 -0.46
C ILE A 374 -2.93 -22.37 0.58
N LEU A 375 -3.83 -21.60 1.19
CA LEU A 375 -3.48 -20.62 2.22
C LEU A 375 -2.84 -21.27 3.46
N PHE A 376 -3.32 -22.43 3.88
CA PHE A 376 -2.70 -23.22 4.95
C PHE A 376 -1.27 -23.60 4.61
N SER A 377 -1.06 -24.15 3.41
CA SER A 377 0.26 -24.58 2.94
C SER A 377 1.25 -23.41 2.84
N ILE A 378 0.78 -22.25 2.38
CA ILE A 378 1.60 -21.02 2.34
C ILE A 378 1.88 -20.51 3.76
N SER A 379 0.96 -20.67 4.69
CA SER A 379 1.18 -20.27 6.09
C SER A 379 2.31 -21.06 6.75
N LEU A 380 2.47 -22.35 6.42
CA LEU A 380 3.60 -23.16 6.89
C LEU A 380 4.95 -22.66 6.35
N ILE A 381 4.97 -22.17 5.11
CA ILE A 381 6.16 -21.52 4.54
C ILE A 381 6.45 -20.21 5.28
N ALA A 382 5.43 -19.41 5.55
CA ALA A 382 5.58 -18.16 6.29
C ALA A 382 6.17 -18.40 7.69
N GLU A 383 5.68 -19.42 8.41
CA GLU A 383 6.21 -19.83 9.72
C GLU A 383 7.68 -20.26 9.63
N ARG A 384 8.06 -21.06 8.63
CA ARG A 384 9.46 -21.44 8.38
C ARG A 384 10.37 -20.23 8.12
N LEU A 385 9.84 -19.18 7.49
CA LEU A 385 10.58 -17.95 7.20
C LEU A 385 10.57 -16.95 8.37
N GLY A 386 9.85 -17.27 9.46
CA GLY A 386 9.71 -16.42 10.63
C GLY A 386 8.88 -15.17 10.37
N CYS A 387 7.88 -15.24 9.49
CA CYS A 387 7.05 -14.10 9.11
C CYS A 387 5.55 -14.42 9.10
N SER A 388 4.73 -13.37 9.08
CA SER A 388 3.29 -13.55 8.91
C SER A 388 2.94 -13.85 7.45
N LEU A 389 1.81 -14.52 7.24
CA LEU A 389 1.25 -14.77 5.91
C LEU A 389 1.01 -13.46 5.13
N VAL A 390 0.59 -12.39 5.81
CA VAL A 390 0.41 -11.05 5.22
C VAL A 390 1.73 -10.52 4.67
N GLN A 391 2.79 -10.59 5.48
CA GLN A 391 4.13 -10.16 5.07
C GLN A 391 4.67 -10.97 3.89
N LEU A 392 4.45 -12.29 3.90
CA LEU A 392 4.84 -13.16 2.80
C LEU A 392 4.11 -12.82 1.50
N CYS A 393 2.79 -12.57 1.55
CA CYS A 393 2.03 -12.17 0.37
C CYS A 393 2.53 -10.83 -0.20
N ILE A 394 2.76 -9.83 0.65
CA ILE A 394 3.31 -8.53 0.24
C ILE A 394 4.68 -8.68 -0.42
N ALA A 395 5.58 -9.44 0.21
CA ALA A 395 6.91 -9.70 -0.32
C ALA A 395 6.87 -10.44 -1.66
N TRP A 396 5.99 -11.44 -1.80
CA TRP A 396 5.79 -12.18 -3.05
C TRP A 396 5.30 -11.27 -4.17
N THR A 397 4.31 -10.41 -3.89
CA THR A 397 3.77 -9.46 -4.87
C THR A 397 4.85 -8.50 -5.36
N LEU A 398 5.69 -7.98 -4.46
CA LEU A 398 6.80 -7.08 -4.78
C LEU A 398 8.04 -7.76 -5.35
N LYS A 399 8.11 -9.10 -5.29
CA LYS A 399 9.17 -9.86 -5.96
C LYS A 399 9.06 -9.77 -7.48
N ASN A 400 7.84 -9.56 -8.00
CA ASN A 400 7.63 -9.29 -9.41
C ASN A 400 8.11 -7.88 -9.74
N GLU A 401 9.18 -7.78 -10.54
CA GLU A 401 9.80 -6.50 -10.91
C GLU A 401 8.88 -5.57 -11.71
N SER A 402 7.85 -6.13 -12.35
CA SER A 402 6.86 -5.35 -13.10
C SER A 402 5.96 -4.52 -12.20
N VAL A 403 5.86 -4.84 -10.91
CA VAL A 403 5.11 -4.05 -9.94
C VAL A 403 5.98 -2.88 -9.47
N GLN A 404 5.68 -1.66 -9.92
CA GLN A 404 6.41 -0.47 -9.47
C GLN A 404 5.93 0.02 -8.11
N CYS A 405 4.64 -0.14 -7.80
CA CYS A 405 4.05 0.23 -6.52
C CYS A 405 2.96 -0.78 -6.10
N LEU A 406 3.01 -1.24 -4.85
CA LEU A 406 1.95 -2.02 -4.21
C LEU A 406 1.17 -1.16 -3.23
N LEU A 407 -0.14 -1.10 -3.41
CA LEU A 407 -1.05 -0.42 -2.50
C LEU A 407 -1.38 -1.28 -1.29
N LEU A 408 -1.05 -0.77 -0.10
CA LEU A 408 -1.37 -1.38 1.18
C LEU A 408 -2.47 -0.62 1.88
N GLY A 409 -3.41 -1.36 2.45
CA GLY A 409 -4.46 -0.83 3.29
C GLY A 409 -4.23 -1.20 4.76
N ALA A 410 -4.50 -0.27 5.67
CA ALA A 410 -4.39 -0.50 7.10
C ALA A 410 -5.42 0.32 7.88
N ALA A 411 -6.03 -0.31 8.89
CA ALA A 411 -6.95 0.37 9.82
C ALA A 411 -6.21 1.01 10.99
N THR A 412 -5.04 0.47 11.36
CA THR A 412 -4.23 0.94 12.49
C THR A 412 -2.76 1.02 12.12
N THR A 413 -2.01 1.84 12.85
CA THR A 413 -0.55 1.97 12.68
C THR A 413 0.17 0.64 12.88
N HIS A 414 -0.30 -0.19 13.81
CA HIS A 414 0.25 -1.54 14.02
C HIS A 414 0.08 -2.42 12.78
N GLN A 415 -1.12 -2.45 12.19
CA GLN A 415 -1.34 -3.20 10.94
C GLN A 415 -0.47 -2.69 9.80
N PHE A 416 -0.33 -1.36 9.69
CA PHE A 416 0.51 -0.71 8.71
C PHE A 416 1.98 -1.14 8.83
N TYR A 417 2.60 -0.98 10.01
CA TYR A 417 3.99 -1.38 10.22
C TYR A 417 4.18 -2.89 10.05
N HIS A 418 3.25 -3.69 10.57
CA HIS A 418 3.29 -5.14 10.39
C HIS A 418 3.30 -5.55 8.91
N ALA A 419 2.49 -4.88 8.07
CA ALA A 419 2.50 -5.08 6.62
C ALA A 419 3.81 -4.59 5.98
N LEU A 420 4.30 -3.40 6.39
CA LEU A 420 5.51 -2.79 5.88
C LEU A 420 6.78 -3.63 6.14
N HIS A 421 6.85 -4.30 7.30
CA HIS A 421 7.94 -5.23 7.62
C HIS A 421 8.08 -6.39 6.63
N GLY A 422 7.05 -6.66 5.79
CA GLY A 422 7.15 -7.62 4.69
C GLY A 422 8.26 -7.28 3.68
N LEU A 423 8.64 -6.01 3.56
CA LEU A 423 9.76 -5.58 2.69
C LEU A 423 11.09 -6.25 3.06
N GLN A 424 11.30 -6.57 4.33
CA GLN A 424 12.52 -7.24 4.82
C GLN A 424 12.63 -8.70 4.37
N LEU A 425 11.54 -9.28 3.84
CA LEU A 425 11.52 -10.65 3.33
C LEU A 425 11.95 -10.77 1.87
N LEU A 426 12.01 -9.67 1.11
CA LEU A 426 12.37 -9.69 -0.30
C LEU A 426 13.70 -10.43 -0.60
N PRO A 427 14.77 -10.26 0.21
CA PRO A 427 16.01 -11.03 0.04
C PRO A 427 15.88 -12.51 0.43
N LYS A 428 14.96 -12.85 1.35
CA LYS A 428 14.73 -14.22 1.82
C LYS A 428 13.94 -15.07 0.82
N LEU A 429 13.18 -14.44 -0.08
CA LEU A 429 12.48 -15.12 -1.18
C LEU A 429 13.46 -15.53 -2.29
N ASN A 430 14.24 -16.58 -2.03
CA ASN A 430 15.13 -17.20 -3.00
C ASN A 430 14.38 -18.11 -3.99
N SER A 431 15.07 -18.61 -5.01
CA SER A 431 14.49 -19.45 -6.06
C SER A 431 13.82 -20.72 -5.54
N ASN A 432 14.33 -21.31 -4.45
CA ASN A 432 13.76 -22.53 -3.86
C ASN A 432 12.41 -22.24 -3.20
N VAL A 433 12.33 -21.16 -2.41
CA VAL A 433 11.07 -20.71 -1.79
C VAL A 433 10.06 -20.34 -2.86
N MET A 434 10.49 -19.63 -3.90
CA MET A 434 9.61 -19.28 -5.01
C MET A 434 9.09 -20.53 -5.75
N ALA A 435 9.95 -21.51 -6.04
CA ALA A 435 9.52 -22.76 -6.67
C ALA A 435 8.55 -23.56 -5.80
N GLU A 436 8.74 -23.56 -4.46
CA GLU A 436 7.82 -24.18 -3.52
C GLU A 436 6.45 -23.50 -3.54
N LEU A 437 6.42 -22.16 -3.55
CA LEU A 437 5.19 -21.37 -3.68
C LEU A 437 4.50 -21.64 -5.02
N GLU A 438 5.24 -21.68 -6.14
CA GLU A 438 4.67 -22.00 -7.46
C GLU A 438 4.01 -23.38 -7.48
N ARG A 439 4.62 -24.38 -6.85
CA ARG A 439 4.06 -25.74 -6.75
C ARG A 439 2.78 -25.78 -5.92
N ILE A 440 2.69 -24.98 -4.85
CA ILE A 440 1.49 -24.91 -4.00
C ILE A 440 0.36 -24.17 -4.71
N LEU A 441 0.69 -23.08 -5.41
CA LEU A 441 -0.30 -22.25 -6.09
C LEU A 441 -0.86 -22.91 -7.34
N ASP A 442 -0.02 -23.66 -8.06
CA ASP A 442 -0.36 -24.43 -9.27
C ASP A 442 -1.23 -23.65 -10.28
N ASN A 443 -0.97 -22.35 -10.38
CA ASN A 443 -1.75 -21.41 -11.19
C ASN A 443 -0.84 -20.44 -11.96
N LYS A 444 0.41 -20.84 -12.19
CA LYS A 444 1.38 -20.02 -12.92
C LYS A 444 0.80 -19.70 -14.31
N PRO A 445 0.62 -18.41 -14.64
CA PRO A 445 -0.08 -18.06 -15.85
C PRO A 445 0.78 -18.39 -17.08
N VAL A 446 0.17 -19.05 -18.06
CA VAL A 446 0.81 -19.42 -19.33
C VAL A 446 0.14 -18.65 -20.44
N ARG A 447 0.94 -18.10 -21.37
CA ARG A 447 0.37 -17.44 -22.55
C ARG A 447 -0.44 -18.46 -23.35
N PRO A 448 -1.67 -18.13 -23.76
CA PRO A 448 -2.39 -18.98 -24.70
C PRO A 448 -1.55 -19.13 -25.97
N PRO A 449 -1.52 -20.33 -26.58
CA PRO A 449 -0.78 -20.54 -27.82
C PRO A 449 -1.28 -19.57 -28.89
N MET A 450 -0.37 -19.11 -29.75
CA MET A 450 -0.78 -18.30 -30.89
C MET A 450 -1.73 -19.12 -31.75
N VAL A 451 -2.99 -18.71 -31.80
CA VAL A 451 -3.99 -19.38 -32.61
C VAL A 451 -3.80 -18.90 -34.05
N SER A 452 -3.20 -19.74 -34.88
CA SER A 452 -3.08 -19.46 -36.30
C SER A 452 -4.46 -19.52 -36.94
N THR A 453 -4.94 -18.39 -37.47
CA THR A 453 -6.17 -18.35 -38.26
C THR A 453 -6.09 -19.19 -39.52
N LEU A 454 -4.87 -19.47 -40.01
CA LEU A 454 -4.59 -20.42 -41.09
C LEU A 454 -4.69 -21.88 -40.65
N ALA A 455 -4.49 -22.19 -39.37
CA ALA A 455 -4.63 -23.56 -38.83
C ALA A 455 -6.06 -23.87 -38.36
N MET A 456 -6.87 -22.83 -38.14
CA MET A 456 -8.31 -22.96 -37.82
C MET A 456 -9.20 -23.01 -39.07
N ARG A 457 -8.68 -22.59 -40.23
CA ARG A 457 -9.31 -22.75 -41.54
C ARG A 457 -8.85 -24.06 -42.15
#